data_AF-A0A1G3AJ00-F1
#
_entry.id   AF-A0A1G3AJ00-F1
#
_cell.length_a   1.000
_cell.length_b   1.000
_cell.length_c   1.000
_cell.angle_alpha   90.00
_cell.angle_beta   90.00
_cell.angle_gamma   90.00
#
_symmetry.space_group_name_H-M   'P 1'
#
loop_
_entity.id
_entity.type
_entity.pdbx_description
1 polymer ?
#
loop_
_entity_poly.entity_id
_entity_poly.type
_entity_poly.pdbx_seq_one_letter_code
_entity_poly.pdbx_strand_id
1 'polypeptide(L)' 'MINWDGNILPCCAVYSEKHAFGNILENSFAEIWNNEMYVSARKEILGRKNTKHTICHTCKRSGYLHG' A
#
# COMPACT_ATOMS: atom_id res chain seq x y z
N MET A 1 6.49 4.09 1.80
CA MET A 1 7.22 4.53 3.00
C MET A 1 7.76 3.29 3.69
N ILE A 2 8.97 3.34 4.22
CA ILE A 2 9.52 2.25 5.04
C ILE A 2 9.59 2.79 6.47
N ASN A 3 8.94 2.12 7.41
CA ASN A 3 8.97 2.46 8.82
C ASN A 3 10.24 1.94 9.50
N TRP A 4 10.52 2.44 10.70
CA TRP A 4 11.70 2.06 11.48
C TRP A 4 11.74 0.57 11.87
N ASP A 5 10.58 -0.08 11.93
CA ASP A 5 10.36 -1.51 12.20
C ASP A 5 10.43 -2.39 10.93
N GLY A 6 10.75 -1.77 9.78
CA GLY A 6 10.84 -2.44 8.49
C GLY A 6 9.51 -2.57 7.73
N ASN A 7 8.37 -2.21 8.33
CA ASN A 7 7.09 -2.27 7.64
C ASN A 7 7.05 -1.30 6.45
N ILE A 8 6.66 -1.81 5.28
CA ILE A 8 6.52 -1.02 4.06
C ILE A 8 5.05 -0.65 3.86
N LEU A 9 4.76 0.65 3.87
CA LEU A 9 3.43 1.21 3.70
C LEU A 9 3.26 1.86 2.31
N PRO A 10 2.04 1.81 1.72
CA PRO A 10 1.80 2.29 0.37
C PRO A 10 1.86 3.83 0.21
N CYS A 11 1.68 4.57 1.30
CA CYS A 11 1.67 6.04 1.33
C CYS A 11 2.20 6.53 2.69
N CYS A 12 2.75 7.74 2.74
CA CYS A 12 3.26 8.35 3.98
C CYS A 12 2.17 8.75 4.97
N ALA A 13 0.94 8.93 4.51
CA ALA A 13 -0.17 9.38 5.35
C ALA A 13 -0.99 8.22 5.96
N VAL A 14 -0.54 6.98 5.75
CA VAL A 14 -1.06 5.79 6.42
C VAL A 14 -0.02 5.37 7.46
N TYR A 15 -0.39 5.37 8.75
CA TYR A 15 0.54 5.07 9.84
C TYR A 15 0.33 3.71 10.50
N SER A 16 -0.86 3.11 10.33
CA SER A 16 -1.18 1.85 10.99
C SER A 16 -0.55 0.66 10.26
N GLU A 17 0.20 -0.16 11.00
CA GLU A 17 0.86 -1.38 10.51
C GLU A 17 -0.11 -2.38 9.86
N LYS A 18 -1.40 -2.36 10.23
CA LYS A 18 -2.45 -3.18 9.59
C LYS A 18 -2.58 -2.96 8.08
N HIS A 19 -2.03 -1.86 7.58
CA HIS A 19 -2.03 -1.50 6.17
C HIS A 19 -0.65 -1.67 5.50
N ALA A 20 0.30 -2.30 6.19
CA ALA A 20 1.60 -2.65 5.62
C ALA A 20 1.41 -3.64 4.45
N PHE A 21 2.23 -3.47 3.43
CA PHE A 21 2.25 -4.30 2.22
C PHE A 21 3.37 -5.35 2.25
N GLY A 22 4.18 -5.36 3.31
CA GLY A 22 5.28 -6.29 3.55
C GLY A 22 6.26 -5.70 4.55
N ASN A 23 7.26 -6.48 4.94
CA ASN A 23 8.34 -6.04 5.83
C ASN A 23 9.71 -6.30 5.16
N ILE A 24 10.55 -5.26 5.08
CA ILE A 24 11.86 -5.33 4.42
C ILE A 24 12.86 -6.24 5.15
N LEU A 25 12.59 -6.56 6.42
CA LEU A 25 13.40 -7.48 7.21
C LEU A 25 13.06 -8.95 6.90
N GLU A 26 11.95 -9.22 6.19
CA GLU A 26 11.46 -10.56 5.86
C GLU A 26 11.56 -10.89 4.36
N ASN A 27 11.26 -9.92 3.49
CA ASN A 27 11.30 -10.09 2.04
C ASN A 27 12.15 -9.01 1.37
N SER A 28 12.70 -9.30 0.21
CA SER A 28 13.38 -8.29 -0.58
C SER A 28 12.40 -7.19 -1.02
N PHE A 29 12.90 -5.97 -1.19
CA PHE A 29 12.07 -4.87 -1.67
C PHE A 29 11.41 -5.19 -3.01
N ALA A 30 12.12 -5.88 -3.91
CA ALA A 30 11.60 -6.25 -5.22
C ALA A 30 10.40 -7.20 -5.14
N GLU A 31 10.41 -8.16 -4.20
CA GLU A 31 9.27 -9.04 -3.95
C GLU A 31 8.09 -8.26 -3.39
N ILE A 32 8.33 -7.38 -2.41
CA ILE A 32 7.27 -6.56 -1.81
C ILE A 32 6.65 -5.64 -2.87
N TRP A 33 7.47 -4.93 -3.65
CA TRP A 33 7.00 -4.01 -4.68
C TRP A 33 6.18 -4.68 -5.80
N ASN A 34 6.49 -5.94 -6.10
CA ASN A 34 5.80 -6.71 -7.14
C ASN A 34 4.69 -7.61 -6.60
N ASN A 35 4.44 -7.61 -5.29
CA ASN A 35 3.34 -8.38 -4.73
C ASN A 35 1.97 -7.83 -5.13
N GLU A 36 0.94 -8.63 -4.85
CA GLU A 36 -0.44 -8.31 -5.21
C GLU A 36 -0.99 -7.04 -4.53
N MET A 37 -0.48 -6.66 -3.35
CA MET A 37 -0.92 -5.45 -2.64
C MET A 37 -0.45 -4.20 -3.37
N TYR A 38 0.83 -4.13 -3.73
CA TYR A 38 1.38 -3.01 -4.48
C TYR A 38 0.87 -2.96 -5.92
N VAL A 39 0.71 -4.12 -6.58
CA VAL A 39 0.04 -4.20 -7.89
C VAL A 39 -1.39 -3.66 -7.82
N SER A 40 -2.16 -4.03 -6.79
CA SER A 40 -3.51 -3.50 -6.55
C SER A 40 -3.49 -1.99 -6.36
N ALA A 41 -2.62 -1.46 -5.51
CA ALA A 41 -2.51 -0.01 -5.29
C ALA A 41 -2.20 0.76 -6.57
N ARG A 42 -1.27 0.27 -7.40
CA ARG A 42 -0.96 0.88 -8.71
C ARG A 42 -2.17 0.85 -9.65
N LYS A 43 -2.92 -0.25 -9.69
CA LYS A 43 -4.17 -0.33 -10.48
C LYS A 43 -5.19 0.70 -9.98
N GLU A 44 -5.33 0.85 -8.68
CA GLU A 44 -6.27 1.79 -8.07
C GLU A 44 -5.97 3.24 -8.47
N ILE A 45 -4.71 3.65 -8.35
CA ILE A 45 -4.23 4.99 -8.71
C ILE A 45 -4.43 5.26 -10.21
N LEU A 46 -4.16 4.26 -11.06
CA LEU A 46 -4.33 4.35 -12.51
C LEU A 46 -5.79 4.24 -12.97
N GLY A 47 -6.76 4.11 -12.05
CA GLY A 47 -8.17 3.93 -12.40
C GLY A 47 -8.49 2.61 -13.10
N ARG A 48 -7.61 1.62 -13.01
CA ARG A 48 -7.79 0.31 -13.64
C ARG A 48 -8.65 -0.59 -12.76
N LYS A 49 -9.33 -1.57 -13.39
CA LYS A 49 -10.12 -2.58 -12.67
C LYS A 49 -9.25 -3.26 -11.62
N ASN A 50 -9.73 -3.25 -10.40
CA ASN A 50 -9.07 -3.80 -9.23
C ASN A 50 -10.05 -4.67 -8.46
N THR A 51 -9.57 -5.79 -7.93
CA THR A 51 -10.39 -6.76 -7.17
C THR A 51 -9.99 -6.80 -5.70
N LYS A 52 -8.84 -6.22 -5.35
CA LYS A 52 -8.29 -6.27 -4.00
C LYS A 52 -8.51 -4.96 -3.27
N HIS A 53 -9.25 -5.01 -2.17
CA HIS A 53 -9.51 -3.85 -1.31
C HIS A 53 -8.33 -3.60 -0.37
N THR A 54 -7.54 -2.58 -0.69
CA THR A 54 -6.46 -2.07 0.16
C THR A 54 -6.84 -0.70 0.72
N ILE A 55 -6.02 -0.13 1.61
CA ILE A 55 -6.21 1.25 2.10
C ILE A 55 -6.29 2.27 0.95
N CYS A 56 -5.62 2.00 -0.18
CA CYS A 56 -5.64 2.85 -1.37
C CYS A 56 -7.06 2.98 -1.96
N HIS A 57 -7.89 1.94 -1.86
CA HIS A 57 -9.28 1.98 -2.28
C HIS A 57 -10.08 2.99 -1.45
N THR A 58 -9.90 2.94 -0.12
CA THR A 58 -10.53 3.88 0.81
C THR A 58 -10.03 5.31 0.56
N CYS A 59 -8.72 5.50 0.47
CA CYS A 59 -8.13 6.82 0.20
C CYS A 59 -8.67 7.42 -1.10
N LYS A 60 -8.72 6.66 -2.20
CA LYS A 60 -9.27 7.16 -3.46
C LYS A 60 -10.74 7.57 -3.35
N ARG A 61 -11.57 6.78 -2.66
CA ARG A 61 -12.98 7.12 -2.41
C ARG A 61 -13.14 8.39 -1.59
N SER A 62 -12.19 8.67 -0.70
CA SER A 62 -12.14 9.90 0.11
C SER A 62 -11.41 11.05 -0.60
N GLY A 63 -11.08 10.95 -1.89
CA GLY A 63 -10.37 12.01 -2.63
C GLY A 63 -8.91 12.20 -2.21
N TYR A 64 -8.27 11.16 -1.66
CA TYR A 64 -6.94 11.18 -1.07
C TYR A 64 -6.77 12.16 0.10
N LEU A 65 -7.89 12.64 0.66
CA LEU A 65 -7.91 13.47 1.86
C LEU A 65 -7.88 12.56 3.09
N HIS A 66 -7.00 12.90 4.02
CA HIS A 66 -6.99 12.31 5.36
C HIS A 66 -8.00 13.09 6.20
N GLY A 67 -9.11 12.43 6.57
CA GLY A 67 -10.00 12.87 7.64
C GLY A 67 -9.58 12.22 8.95
#